data_AF-A0AAV1RJK3-F1
#
_entry.id   AF-A0AAV1RJK3-F1
#
_cell.length_a   1.000
_cell.length_b   1.000
_cell.length_c   1.000
_cell.angle_alpha   90.00
_cell.angle_beta   90.00
_cell.angle_gamma   90.00
#
_symmetry.space_group_name_H-M   'P 1'
#
loop_
_entity.id
_entity.type
_entity.pdbx_description
1 polymer ?
#
loop_
_entity_poly.entity_id
_entity_poly.type
_entity_poly.pdbx_seq_one_letter_code
_entity_poly.pdbx_strand_id
1 'polypeptide(L)'
;MVEINEGQKRIREGQEEVREKFQEISEEAAKLKEETNLISKQSAANQLRLDLMFEIIKARAENDYAKDAELTQALRDLTGKQNLSKSKPSEEKQEKD
;
A
#
# COMPACT_ATOMS: atom_id res chain seq x y z
N MET A 1 47.27 -26.54 -7.79
CA MET A 1 46.59 -26.02 -9.01
C MET A 1 45.15 -26.53 -9.12
N VAL A 2 44.91 -27.85 -9.12
CA VAL A 2 43.55 -28.43 -9.19
C VAL A 2 42.65 -28.00 -8.02
N GLU A 3 43.13 -28.12 -6.77
CA GLU A 3 42.36 -27.73 -5.58
C GLU A 3 41.99 -26.23 -5.53
N ILE A 4 42.86 -25.37 -6.08
CA ILE A 4 42.62 -23.92 -6.19
C ILE A 4 41.50 -23.66 -7.21
N ASN A 5 41.50 -24.37 -8.34
CA ASN A 5 40.45 -24.24 -9.36
C ASN A 5 39.09 -24.73 -8.83
N GLU A 6 39.07 -25.83 -8.08
CA GLU A 6 37.84 -26.33 -7.43
C GLU A 6 37.33 -25.38 -6.35
N GLY A 7 38.24 -24.80 -5.56
CA GLY A 7 37.89 -23.76 -4.60
C GLY A 7 37.27 -22.52 -5.27
N GLN A 8 37.87 -22.04 -6.36
CA GLN A 8 37.32 -20.93 -7.15
C GLN A 8 35.96 -21.25 -7.76
N LYS A 9 35.76 -22.48 -8.24
CA LYS A 9 34.47 -22.94 -8.76
C LYS A 9 33.39 -22.88 -7.68
N ARG A 10 33.63 -23.45 -6.49
CA ARG A 10 32.69 -23.39 -5.36
C ARG A 10 32.38 -21.96 -4.91
N ILE A 11 33.37 -21.07 -4.93
CA ILE A 11 33.15 -19.65 -4.61
C ILE A 11 32.21 -19.01 -5.63
N ARG A 12 32.39 -19.28 -6.93
CA ARG A 12 31.53 -18.74 -7.98
C ARG A 12 30.09 -19.24 -7.84
N GLU A 13 29.91 -20.53 -7.63
CA GLU A 13 28.59 -21.14 -7.43
C GLU A 13 27.89 -20.56 -6.19
N GLY A 14 28.61 -20.42 -5.06
CA GLY A 14 28.06 -19.79 -3.87
C GLY A 14 27.73 -18.31 -4.06
N GLN A 15 28.51 -17.56 -4.85
CA GLN A 15 28.21 -16.17 -5.19
C GLN A 15 26.96 -16.04 -6.07
N GLU A 16 26.76 -16.97 -7.00
CA GLU A 16 25.59 -17.04 -7.87
C GLU A 16 24.33 -17.34 -7.05
N GLU A 17 24.37 -18.37 -6.19
CA GLU A 17 23.26 -18.71 -5.29
C GLU A 17 22.88 -17.54 -4.36
N VAL A 18 23.88 -16.86 -3.79
CA VAL A 18 23.64 -15.70 -2.94
C VAL A 18 22.99 -14.57 -3.74
N ARG A 19 23.44 -14.32 -4.99
CA ARG A 19 22.86 -13.28 -5.84
C ARG A 19 21.40 -13.58 -6.17
N GLU A 20 21.07 -14.80 -6.53
CA GLU A 20 19.70 -15.23 -6.82
C GLU A 20 18.78 -14.99 -5.62
N LYS A 21 19.20 -15.44 -4.43
CA LYS A 21 18.45 -15.21 -3.18
C LYS A 21 18.25 -13.73 -2.88
N PHE A 22 19.28 -12.90 -3.07
CA PHE A 22 19.15 -11.46 -2.87
C PHE A 22 18.19 -10.81 -3.88
N GLN A 23 18.13 -11.32 -5.11
CA GLN A 23 17.17 -10.85 -6.10
C GLN A 23 15.74 -11.19 -5.67
N GLU A 24 15.46 -12.44 -5.28
CA GLU A 24 14.15 -12.85 -4.78
C GLU A 24 13.69 -12.01 -3.58
N ILE A 25 14.58 -11.79 -2.60
CA ILE A 25 14.32 -10.95 -1.43
C ILE A 25 13.98 -9.51 -1.86
N SER A 26 14.71 -8.97 -2.84
CA SER A 26 14.52 -7.60 -3.31
C SER A 26 13.17 -7.45 -4.03
N GLU A 27 12.79 -8.43 -4.84
CA GLU A 27 11.49 -8.47 -5.51
C GLU A 27 10.34 -8.55 -4.50
N GLU A 28 10.46 -9.39 -3.47
CA GLU A 28 9.44 -9.51 -2.44
C GLU A 28 9.35 -8.25 -1.56
N ALA A 29 10.48 -7.65 -1.21
CA ALA A 29 10.52 -6.38 -0.48
C ALA A 29 9.85 -5.24 -1.26
N ALA A 30 10.00 -5.22 -2.59
CA ALA A 30 9.32 -4.24 -3.44
C ALA A 30 7.79 -4.41 -3.41
N LYS A 31 7.29 -5.66 -3.47
CA LYS A 31 5.85 -5.95 -3.34
C LYS A 31 5.33 -5.53 -1.98
N LEU A 32 6.01 -5.93 -0.89
CA LEU A 32 5.63 -5.57 0.47
C LEU A 32 5.57 -4.06 0.69
N LYS A 33 6.51 -3.31 0.09
CA LYS A 33 6.50 -1.85 0.15
C LYS A 33 5.26 -1.26 -0.54
N GLU A 34 4.87 -1.80 -1.70
CA GLU A 34 3.70 -1.32 -2.42
C GLU A 34 2.40 -1.63 -1.67
N GLU A 35 2.26 -2.85 -1.14
CA GLU A 35 1.12 -3.23 -0.29
C GLU A 35 1.04 -2.35 0.96
N THR A 36 2.18 -2.10 1.62
CA THR A 36 2.26 -1.23 2.80
C THR A 36 1.85 0.20 2.46
N ASN A 37 2.27 0.73 1.30
CA ASN A 37 1.86 2.05 0.84
C ASN A 37 0.34 2.11 0.60
N LEU A 38 -0.24 1.07 0.01
CA LEU A 38 -1.68 0.99 -0.23
C LEU A 38 -2.45 0.97 1.10
N ILE A 39 -2.03 0.13 2.04
CA ILE A 39 -2.62 0.05 3.39
C ILE A 39 -2.49 1.40 4.09
N SER A 40 -1.32 2.04 4.05
CA SER A 40 -1.09 3.35 4.69
C SER A 40 -2.02 4.44 4.14
N LYS A 41 -2.19 4.50 2.82
CA LYS A 41 -3.13 5.41 2.15
C LYS A 41 -4.57 5.14 2.61
N GLN A 42 -4.99 3.89 2.63
CA GLN A 42 -6.34 3.50 3.06
C GLN A 42 -6.57 3.79 4.55
N SER A 43 -5.56 3.59 5.40
CA SER A 43 -5.60 3.88 6.84
C SER A 43 -5.74 5.38 7.10
N ALA A 44 -4.95 6.24 6.43
CA ALA A 44 -5.08 7.69 6.54
C ALA A 44 -6.48 8.17 6.10
N ALA A 45 -6.97 7.59 5.00
CA ALA A 45 -8.32 7.80 4.51
C ALA A 45 -9.41 7.41 5.53
N ASN A 46 -9.24 6.29 6.21
CA ASN A 46 -10.17 5.83 7.24
C ASN A 46 -10.11 6.73 8.48
N GLN A 47 -8.92 7.18 8.88
CA GLN A 47 -8.76 8.11 10.00
C GLN A 47 -9.56 9.39 9.75
N LEU A 48 -9.42 10.00 8.56
CA LEU A 48 -10.18 11.20 8.20
C LEU A 48 -11.70 10.98 8.27
N ARG A 49 -12.19 9.80 7.84
CA ARG A 49 -13.62 9.46 7.95
C ARG A 49 -14.06 9.35 9.41
N LEU A 50 -13.26 8.70 10.25
CA LEU A 50 -13.55 8.55 11.68
C LEU A 50 -13.59 9.92 12.37
N ASP A 51 -12.62 10.79 12.08
CA ASP A 51 -12.56 12.14 12.64
C ASP A 51 -13.82 12.95 12.27
N LEU A 52 -14.25 12.88 11.00
CA LEU A 52 -15.52 13.48 10.56
C LEU A 52 -16.74 12.89 11.27
N MET A 53 -16.79 11.56 11.44
CA MET A 53 -17.88 10.90 12.17
C MET A 53 -17.94 11.34 13.64
N PHE A 54 -16.80 11.54 14.29
CA PHE A 54 -16.75 12.05 15.66
C PHE A 54 -17.25 13.50 15.74
N GLU A 55 -16.84 14.37 14.83
CA GLU A 55 -17.33 15.75 14.77
C GLU A 55 -18.84 15.84 14.49
N ILE A 56 -19.38 14.93 13.68
CA ILE A 56 -20.83 14.80 13.45
C ILE A 56 -21.55 14.44 14.76
N ILE A 57 -21.06 13.44 15.49
CA ILE A 57 -21.66 13.03 16.77
C ILE A 57 -21.64 14.20 17.76
N LYS A 58 -20.54 14.96 17.80
CA LYS A 58 -20.40 16.15 18.63
C LYS A 58 -21.40 17.25 18.24
N ALA A 59 -21.50 17.60 16.96
CA ALA A 59 -22.46 18.59 16.47
C ALA A 59 -23.91 18.21 16.82
N ARG A 60 -24.25 16.93 16.72
CA ARG A 60 -25.57 16.42 17.13
C ARG A 60 -25.81 16.54 18.63
N ALA A 61 -24.82 16.23 19.46
CA ALA A 61 -24.91 16.39 20.91
C ALA A 61 -25.10 17.86 21.33
N GLU A 62 -24.51 18.79 20.57
CA GLU A 62 -24.61 20.24 20.75
C GLU A 62 -25.86 20.84 20.10
N ASN A 63 -26.69 20.04 19.42
CA ASN A 63 -27.84 20.46 18.60
C ASN A 63 -27.48 21.47 17.48
N ASP A 64 -26.23 21.45 17.00
CA ASP A 64 -25.78 22.23 15.86
C ASP A 64 -26.13 21.51 14.55
N TYR A 65 -27.38 21.63 14.13
CA TYR A 65 -27.90 20.96 12.93
C TYR A 65 -27.28 21.49 11.63
N ALA A 66 -26.82 22.74 11.60
CA ALA A 66 -26.16 23.30 10.44
C ALA A 66 -24.80 22.62 10.22
N LYS A 67 -24.01 22.50 11.29
CA LYS A 67 -22.71 21.81 11.25
C LYS A 67 -22.88 20.30 11.01
N ASP A 68 -23.88 19.64 11.61
CA ASP A 68 -24.17 18.23 11.33
C ASP A 68 -24.46 18.00 9.84
N ALA A 69 -25.31 18.85 9.23
CA ALA A 69 -25.64 18.75 7.81
C ALA A 69 -24.41 18.93 6.91
N GLU A 70 -23.58 19.94 7.19
CA GLU A 70 -22.35 20.21 6.46
C GLU A 70 -21.37 19.04 6.54
N LEU A 71 -21.07 18.57 7.76
CA LEU A 71 -20.13 17.47 7.98
C LEU A 71 -20.64 16.15 7.39
N THR A 72 -21.94 15.90 7.49
CA THR A 72 -22.56 14.70 6.88
C THR A 72 -22.44 14.74 5.36
N GLN A 73 -22.61 15.91 4.73
CA GLN A 73 -22.39 16.05 3.29
C GLN A 73 -20.91 15.86 2.92
N ALA A 74 -19.99 16.44 3.69
CA ALA A 74 -18.55 16.25 3.49
C ALA A 74 -18.15 14.76 3.59
N LEU A 75 -18.70 14.00 4.53
CA LEU A 75 -18.46 12.57 4.67
C LEU A 75 -18.98 11.77 3.46
N ARG A 76 -20.15 12.14 2.92
CA ARG A 76 -20.71 11.54 1.69
C ARG A 76 -19.79 11.79 0.49
N ASP A 77 -19.34 13.02 0.30
CA ASP A 77 -18.47 13.39 -0.81
C ASP A 77 -17.11 12.69 -0.72
N LEU A 78 -16.53 12.61 0.48
CA LEU A 78 -15.29 11.89 0.75
C LEU A 78 -15.42 10.40 0.40
N THR A 79 -16.51 9.77 0.84
CA THR A 79 -16.77 8.34 0.60
C THR A 79 -17.02 8.07 -0.89
N GLY A 80 -17.77 8.95 -1.57
CA GLY A 80 -18.02 8.85 -3.01
C GLY A 80 -16.75 8.94 -3.85
N LYS A 81 -15.86 9.89 -3.54
CA LYS A 81 -14.56 10.04 -4.23
C LYS A 81 -13.67 8.80 -4.08
N GLN A 82 -13.69 8.16 -2.92
CA GLN A 82 -12.86 6.97 -2.67
C GLN A 82 -13.38 5.70 -3.33
N ASN A 83 -14.69 5.57 -3.54
CA ASN A 83 -15.24 4.44 -4.27
C ASN A 83 -14.88 4.50 -5.77
N LEU A 84 -14.81 5.71 -6.34
CA LEU A 84 -14.34 5.94 -7.71
C LEU A 84 -12.85 5.63 -7.91
N SER A 85 -12.02 5.85 -6.88
CA SER A 85 -10.58 5.49 -6.95
C SER A 85 -10.34 3.98 -6.86
N LYS A 86 -11.27 3.21 -6.28
CA LYS A 86 -11.18 1.75 -6.19
C LYS A 86 -11.63 1.01 -7.45
N SER A 87 -12.39 1.67 -8.34
CA SER A 87 -12.95 1.07 -9.55
C SER A 87 -12.10 1.26 -10.80
N LYS A 88 -10.88 1.83 -10.70
CA LYS A 88 -9.90 1.80 -11.80
C LYS A 88 -9.01 0.58 -11.60
N PRO A 89 -9.20 -0.52 -12.36
CA PRO A 89 -8.19 -1.57 -12.38
C PRO A 89 -6.92 -0.99 -12.99
N SER A 90 -5.79 -1.29 -12.37
CA SER A 90 -4.46 -1.16 -12.93
C SER A 90 -4.33 -2.09 -14.14
N GLU A 91 -4.88 -1.68 -15.28
CA GLU A 91 -4.49 -2.19 -16.58
C GLU A 91 -3.08 -1.64 -16.88
N GLU A 92 -2.07 -2.47 -16.66
CA GLU A 92 -0.87 -2.62 -17.50
C GLU A 92 0.12 -3.53 -16.76
N LYS A 93 -0.06 -4.84 -16.95
CA LYS A 93 1.11 -5.71 -17.15
C LYS A 93 0.97 -6.27 -18.56
N GLN A 94 1.60 -5.57 -19.50
CA GLN A 94 1.84 -6.08 -20.83
C GLN A 94 2.61 -7.40 -20.69
N GLU A 95 1.93 -8.46 -21.10
CA GLU A 95 2.47 -9.65 -21.74
C GLU A 95 3.66 -9.28 -22.63
N LYS A 96 4.83 -9.86 -22.35
CA LYS A 96 5.87 -10.07 -23.34
C LYS A 96 6.50 -11.44 -23.13
N ASP A 97 6.46 -12.18 -24.23
CA ASP A 97 7.03 -13.50 -24.51
C ASP A 97 8.47 -13.69 -24.02
#